data_AF-A0A7S2LQ04-F1
#
_entry.id   AF-A0A7S2LQ04-F1
#
_cell.length_a   1.000
_cell.length_b   1.000
_cell.length_c   1.000
_cell.angle_alpha   90.00
_cell.angle_beta   90.00
_cell.angle_gamma   90.00
#
_symmetry.space_group_name_H-M   'P 1'
#
loop_
_entity.id
_entity.type
_entity.pdbx_description
1 polymer ?
#
loop_
_entity_poly.entity_id
_entity_poly.type
_entity_poly.pdbx_seq_one_letter_code
_entity_poly.pdbx_strand_id
1 'polypeptide(L)'
;MTHLLCRHIINQKLAQYFAQPHHAVVGHTRDPIHFKYLLGHWHFHRILASLYDDNNRSFQWLTPVELFRPHYSYIMADFVARAFETSGKDALRLVELGAGRGTNALLILDRLKQEHPK
;
A
#
# COMPACT_ATOMS: atom_id res chain seq x y z
N MET A 1 32.12 -6.27 -17.96
CA MET A 1 31.00 -6.62 -18.87
C MET A 1 29.80 -7.27 -18.16
N THR A 2 30.01 -7.95 -17.03
CA THR A 2 28.99 -8.71 -16.27
C THR A 2 27.87 -7.87 -15.63
N HIS A 3 28.17 -6.63 -15.18
CA HIS A 3 27.17 -5.76 -14.55
C HIS A 3 26.07 -5.26 -15.51
N LEU A 4 26.40 -5.07 -16.80
CA LEU A 4 25.44 -4.63 -17.81
C LEU A 4 24.39 -5.71 -18.12
N LEU A 5 24.81 -6.98 -18.13
CA LEU A 5 23.92 -8.14 -18.25
C LEU A 5 22.96 -8.25 -17.06
N CYS A 6 23.45 -8.03 -15.84
CA CYS A 6 22.60 -8.08 -14.65
C CYS A 6 21.53 -6.97 -14.65
N ARG A 7 21.91 -5.73 -14.97
CA ARG A 7 20.96 -4.61 -15.07
C ARG A 7 19.88 -4.87 -16.12
N HIS A 8 20.27 -5.39 -17.29
CA HIS A 8 19.33 -5.71 -18.36
C HIS A 8 18.30 -6.76 -17.92
N ILE A 9 18.76 -7.85 -17.28
CA ILE A 9 17.89 -8.92 -16.78
C ILE A 9 16.94 -8.40 -15.69
N ILE A 10 17.43 -7.60 -14.74
CA ILE A 10 16.60 -7.00 -13.69
C ILE A 10 15.53 -6.10 -14.31
N ASN A 11 15.91 -5.23 -15.25
CA ASN A 11 14.95 -4.34 -15.93
C ASN A 11 13.89 -5.13 -16.69
N GLN A 12 14.27 -6.22 -17.37
CA GLN A 12 13.33 -7.08 -18.07
C GLN A 12 12.35 -7.74 -17.10
N LYS A 13 12.84 -8.26 -15.97
CA LYS A 13 11.99 -8.87 -14.93
C LYS A 13 11.06 -7.84 -14.28
N LEU A 14 11.55 -6.64 -13.99
CA LEU A 14 10.72 -5.56 -13.46
C LEU A 14 9.65 -5.13 -14.47
N ALA A 15 9.99 -5.01 -15.76
CA ALA A 15 9.02 -4.68 -16.80
C ALA A 15 7.91 -5.74 -16.89
N GLN A 16 8.26 -7.03 -16.84
CA GLN A 16 7.29 -8.13 -16.79
C GLN A 16 6.44 -8.09 -15.51
N TYR A 17 7.05 -7.76 -14.39
CA TYR A 17 6.36 -7.61 -13.11
C TYR A 17 5.32 -6.48 -13.16
N PHE A 18 5.71 -5.28 -13.59
CA PHE A 18 4.83 -4.11 -13.63
C PHE A 18 3.80 -4.15 -14.77
N ALA A 19 3.98 -5.02 -15.77
CA ALA A 19 2.99 -5.26 -16.81
C ALA A 19 1.82 -6.16 -16.36
N GLN A 20 1.94 -6.83 -15.21
CA GLN A 20 0.87 -7.68 -14.70
C GLN A 20 -0.28 -6.86 -14.11
N PRO A 21 -1.53 -7.38 -14.15
CA PRO A 21 -2.62 -6.76 -13.42
C PRO A 21 -2.29 -6.68 -11.93
N HIS A 22 -2.49 -5.50 -11.32
CA HIS A 22 -2.15 -5.28 -9.91
C HIS A 22 -2.81 -6.28 -8.96
N HIS A 23 -4.02 -6.77 -9.29
CA HIS A 23 -4.75 -7.73 -8.47
C HIS A 23 -4.18 -9.15 -8.55
N ALA A 24 -3.33 -9.45 -9.53
CA ALA A 24 -2.63 -10.73 -9.61
C ALA A 24 -1.41 -10.79 -8.67
N VAL A 25 -0.96 -9.63 -8.18
CA VAL A 25 0.34 -9.48 -7.52
C VAL A 25 0.22 -8.86 -6.12
N VAL A 26 -0.63 -7.85 -5.97
CA VAL A 26 -0.91 -7.19 -4.70
C VAL A 26 -2.19 -7.77 -4.14
N GLY A 27 -2.05 -8.48 -3.02
CA GLY A 27 -3.16 -9.05 -2.28
C GLY A 27 -4.00 -7.98 -1.60
N HIS A 28 -5.21 -8.36 -1.19
CA HIS A 28 -6.06 -7.49 -0.37
C HIS A 28 -6.73 -8.29 0.74
N THR A 29 -7.03 -7.63 1.84
CA THR A 29 -7.88 -8.20 2.89
C THR A 29 -9.34 -7.94 2.54
N ARG A 30 -10.24 -8.93 2.72
CA ARG A 30 -11.68 -8.72 2.53
C ARG A 30 -12.19 -7.67 3.54
N ASP A 31 -11.78 -7.84 4.78
CA ASP A 31 -12.08 -6.94 5.90
C ASP A 31 -10.78 -6.44 6.55
N PRO A 32 -10.73 -5.21 7.10
CA PRO A 32 -9.56 -4.73 7.82
C PRO A 32 -9.23 -5.63 9.01
N ILE A 33 -7.94 -5.75 9.33
CA ILE A 33 -7.54 -6.38 10.59
C ILE A 33 -7.98 -5.48 11.74
N HIS A 34 -8.82 -6.01 12.63
CA HIS A 34 -9.26 -5.30 13.82
C HIS A 34 -8.19 -5.35 14.91
N PHE A 35 -7.22 -4.45 14.85
CA PHE A 35 -6.06 -4.42 15.76
C PHE A 35 -6.45 -4.39 17.25
N LYS A 36 -7.60 -3.80 17.59
CA LYS A 36 -8.13 -3.77 18.97
C LYS A 36 -8.43 -5.15 19.58
N TYR A 37 -8.58 -6.18 18.76
CA TYR A 37 -8.84 -7.56 19.19
C TYR A 37 -7.60 -8.47 19.10
N LEU A 38 -6.44 -7.91 18.74
CA LEU A 38 -5.20 -8.68 18.73
C LEU A 38 -4.72 -8.92 20.15
N LEU A 39 -4.27 -10.15 20.43
CA LEU A 39 -3.69 -10.54 21.72
C LEU A 39 -2.18 -10.23 21.78
N GLY A 40 -1.69 -9.43 20.84
CA GLY A 40 -0.28 -9.13 20.64
C GLY A 40 0.34 -9.88 19.46
N HIS A 41 1.68 -9.90 19.46
CA HIS A 41 2.51 -10.28 18.31
C HIS A 41 2.21 -11.68 17.76
N TRP A 42 2.11 -12.69 18.62
CA TRP A 42 1.82 -14.06 18.19
C TRP A 42 0.46 -14.17 17.47
N HIS A 43 -0.58 -13.50 18.00
CA HIS A 43 -1.91 -13.55 17.38
C HIS A 43 -1.91 -12.87 16.01
N PHE A 44 -1.19 -11.75 15.88
CA PHE A 44 -0.97 -11.09 14.59
C PHE A 44 -0.29 -12.01 13.58
N HIS A 45 0.79 -12.70 13.98
CA HIS A 45 1.48 -13.63 13.08
C HIS A 45 0.60 -14.81 12.64
N ARG A 46 -0.24 -15.33 13.53
CA ARG A 46 -1.21 -16.37 13.17
C ARG A 46 -2.24 -15.87 12.15
N ILE A 47 -2.78 -14.67 12.34
CA ILE A 47 -3.70 -14.04 11.39
C ILE A 47 -2.99 -13.82 10.04
N LEU A 48 -1.77 -13.29 10.06
CA LEU A 48 -0.99 -13.07 8.86
C LEU A 48 -0.75 -14.37 8.09
N ALA A 49 -0.37 -15.46 8.78
CA ALA A 49 -0.21 -16.78 8.17
C ALA A 49 -1.51 -17.24 7.52
N SER A 50 -2.65 -17.15 8.23
CA SER A 50 -3.94 -17.54 7.66
C SER A 50 -4.36 -16.72 6.42
N LEU A 51 -3.92 -15.46 6.31
CA LEU A 51 -4.16 -14.64 5.13
C LEU A 51 -3.35 -15.07 3.91
N TYR A 52 -2.24 -15.79 4.10
CA TYR A 52 -1.40 -16.35 3.03
C TYR A 52 -1.75 -17.82 2.71
N ASP A 53 -2.26 -18.57 3.70
CA ASP A 53 -2.70 -19.97 3.52
C ASP A 53 -4.00 -20.09 2.69
N ASP A 54 -4.71 -18.98 2.47
CA ASP A 54 -5.88 -18.93 1.60
C ASP A 54 -5.45 -19.24 0.15
N ASN A 55 -5.71 -20.48 -0.30
CA ASN A 55 -5.17 -21.13 -1.51
C ASN A 55 -5.27 -20.32 -2.83
N ASN A 56 -6.08 -19.25 -2.85
CA ASN A 56 -6.22 -18.33 -3.98
C ASN A 56 -5.20 -17.18 -3.99
N ARG A 57 -4.26 -17.12 -3.03
CA ARG A 57 -3.33 -15.97 -2.82
C ARG A 57 -1.86 -16.32 -2.91
N SER A 58 -1.50 -17.52 -3.35
CA SER A 58 -0.13 -18.06 -3.34
C SER A 58 0.93 -17.22 -4.07
N PHE A 59 0.53 -16.23 -4.88
CA PHE A 59 1.44 -15.30 -5.58
C PHE A 59 1.20 -13.82 -5.25
N GLN A 60 0.27 -13.52 -4.33
CA GLN A 60 -0.08 -12.17 -3.94
C GLN A 60 0.61 -11.80 -2.63
N TRP A 61 1.34 -10.69 -2.60
CA TRP A 61 1.87 -10.15 -1.36
C TRP A 61 0.96 -9.07 -0.79
N LEU A 62 0.85 -9.05 0.54
CA LEU A 62 0.14 -8.01 1.27
C LEU A 62 1.09 -6.84 1.56
N THR A 63 0.67 -5.64 1.19
CA THR A 63 1.41 -4.40 1.48
C THR A 63 0.97 -3.81 2.81
N PRO A 64 1.75 -2.88 3.40
CA PRO A 64 1.32 -2.16 4.60
C PRO A 64 -0.04 -1.46 4.45
N VAL A 65 -0.33 -0.91 3.26
CA VAL A 65 -1.62 -0.28 2.94
C VAL A 65 -2.77 -1.27 3.15
N GLU A 66 -2.61 -2.51 2.70
CA GLU A 66 -3.66 -3.54 2.75
C GLU A 66 -3.78 -4.21 4.13
N LEU A 67 -2.67 -4.32 4.87
CA LEU A 67 -2.63 -4.90 6.22
C LEU A 67 -3.15 -3.94 7.29
N PHE A 68 -2.79 -2.67 7.20
CA PHE A 68 -3.04 -1.67 8.24
C PHE A 68 -4.12 -0.66 7.85
N ARG A 69 -4.97 -0.98 6.85
CA ARG A 69 -6.06 -0.09 6.46
C ARG A 69 -7.05 0.15 7.61
N PRO A 70 -7.62 1.37 7.72
CA PRO A 70 -7.29 2.54 6.91
C PRO A 70 -6.10 3.35 7.46
N HIS A 71 -5.58 2.98 8.63
CA HIS A 71 -4.67 3.78 9.44
C HIS A 71 -3.35 4.15 8.75
N TYR A 72 -2.75 3.23 7.99
CA TYR A 72 -1.52 3.53 7.26
C TYR A 72 -1.71 4.72 6.31
N SER A 73 -2.76 4.68 5.49
CA SER A 73 -3.09 5.75 4.55
C SER A 73 -3.54 7.03 5.25
N TYR A 74 -4.21 6.93 6.40
CA TYR A 74 -4.60 8.11 7.17
C TYR A 74 -3.41 8.88 7.72
N ILE A 75 -2.38 8.19 8.21
CA ILE A 75 -1.14 8.83 8.65
C ILE A 75 -0.47 9.58 7.49
N MET A 76 -0.44 8.97 6.30
CA MET A 76 0.10 9.62 5.10
C MET A 76 -0.73 10.85 4.69
N ALA A 77 -2.06 10.77 4.78
CA ALA A 77 -2.95 11.89 4.51
C ALA A 77 -2.73 13.05 5.50
N ASP A 78 -2.65 12.76 6.80
CA ASP A 78 -2.39 13.76 7.84
C ASP A 78 -1.00 14.40 7.66
N PHE A 79 0.01 13.62 7.24
CA PHE A 79 1.32 14.16 6.84
C PHE A 79 1.23 15.11 5.64
N VAL A 80 0.50 14.70 4.60
CA VAL A 80 0.27 15.50 3.39
C VAL A 80 -0.43 16.81 3.73
N ALA A 81 -1.47 16.79 4.57
CA ALA A 81 -2.21 17.98 4.98
C ALA A 81 -1.30 18.98 5.71
N ARG A 82 -0.49 18.50 6.66
CA ARG A 82 0.49 19.33 7.39
C ARG A 82 1.56 19.90 6.46
N ALA A 83 2.06 19.09 5.52
CA ALA A 83 3.02 19.56 4.52
C ALA A 83 2.40 20.65 3.63
N PHE A 84 1.12 20.52 3.27
CA PHE A 84 0.42 21.54 2.49
C PHE A 84 0.25 22.85 3.28
N GLU A 85 -0.23 22.78 4.52
CA GLU A 85 -0.38 23.93 5.43
C GLU A 85 0.91 24.73 5.58
N THR A 86 2.03 24.05 5.75
CA THR A 86 3.34 24.68 5.96
C THR A 86 4.01 25.14 4.66
N SER A 87 3.51 24.70 3.50
CA SER A 87 4.16 25.01 2.21
C SER A 87 3.89 26.43 1.71
N GLY A 88 2.84 27.09 2.19
CA GLY A 88 2.38 28.39 1.67
C GLY A 88 1.91 28.36 0.21
N LYS A 89 1.64 27.17 -0.35
CA LYS A 89 1.15 27.00 -1.72
C LYS A 89 -0.37 26.98 -1.77
N ASP A 90 -0.93 27.43 -2.88
CA ASP A 90 -2.38 27.39 -3.12
C ASP A 90 -2.89 26.00 -3.56
N ALA A 91 -1.99 25.15 -4.06
CA ALA A 91 -2.33 23.80 -4.50
C ALA A 91 -1.18 22.81 -4.28
N LEU A 92 -1.55 21.54 -4.08
CA LEU A 92 -0.62 20.41 -3.98
C LEU A 92 -0.90 19.39 -5.08
N ARG A 93 0.17 18.85 -5.68
CA ARG A 93 0.09 17.69 -6.57
C ARG A 93 0.68 16.49 -5.86
N LEU A 94 -0.14 15.46 -5.64
CA LEU A 94 0.25 14.19 -5.05
C LEU A 94 0.53 13.18 -6.18
N VAL A 95 1.64 12.45 -6.07
CA VAL A 95 2.02 11.40 -7.02
C VAL A 95 2.36 10.15 -6.23
N GLU A 96 1.65 9.06 -6.53
CA GLU A 96 1.94 7.74 -5.98
C GLU A 96 2.60 6.87 -7.06
N LEU A 97 3.84 6.45 -6.82
CA LEU A 97 4.57 5.57 -7.73
C LEU A 97 4.27 4.12 -7.35
N GLY A 98 3.82 3.33 -8.34
CA GLY A 98 3.46 1.93 -8.09
C GLY A 98 2.27 1.79 -7.15
N ALA A 99 1.18 2.53 -7.43
CA ALA A 99 -0.03 2.59 -6.59
C ALA A 99 -0.73 1.24 -6.34
N GLY A 100 -0.27 0.15 -6.95
CA GLY A 100 -0.82 -1.19 -6.78
C GLY A 100 -2.30 -1.21 -7.11
N ARG A 101 -3.13 -1.46 -6.09
CA ARG A 101 -4.59 -1.52 -6.21
C ARG A 101 -5.29 -0.15 -6.13
N GLY A 102 -4.54 0.93 -5.91
CA GLY A 102 -5.09 2.29 -5.72
C GLY A 102 -5.71 2.54 -4.34
N THR A 103 -5.69 1.54 -3.44
CA THR A 103 -6.25 1.61 -2.08
C THR A 103 -5.69 2.78 -1.28
N ASN A 104 -4.39 3.06 -1.40
CA ASN A 104 -3.75 4.12 -0.66
C ASN A 104 -4.23 5.51 -1.11
N ALA A 105 -4.19 5.77 -2.42
CA ALA A 105 -4.70 7.01 -2.99
C ALA A 105 -6.16 7.27 -2.60
N LEU A 106 -7.03 6.25 -2.68
CA LEU A 106 -8.44 6.39 -2.30
C LEU A 106 -8.59 6.78 -0.83
N LEU A 107 -7.96 6.03 0.08
CA LEU A 107 -8.04 6.29 1.52
C LEU A 107 -7.41 7.63 1.93
N ILE A 108 -6.35 8.06 1.23
CA ILE A 108 -5.77 9.39 1.43
C ILE A 108 -6.77 10.47 1.04
N LEU A 109 -7.39 10.37 -0.14
CA LEU A 109 -8.37 11.35 -0.61
C LEU A 109 -9.60 11.40 0.30
N ASP A 110 -10.09 10.24 0.75
CA ASP A 110 -11.21 10.16 1.69
C ASP A 110 -10.87 10.84 3.03
N ARG A 111 -9.67 10.57 3.59
CA ARG A 111 -9.22 11.20 4.85
C ARG A 111 -9.04 12.69 4.72
N LEU A 112 -8.41 13.16 3.63
CA LEU A 112 -8.25 14.59 3.36
C LEU A 112 -9.62 15.28 3.27
N LYS A 113 -10.58 14.68 2.56
CA LYS A 113 -11.95 15.20 2.44
C LYS A 113 -12.68 15.27 3.79
N GLN A 114 -12.52 14.24 4.63
CA GLN A 114 -13.25 14.13 5.90
C GLN A 114 -12.70 15.07 6.98
N GLU A 115 -11.38 15.24 7.06
CA GLU A 115 -10.72 15.79 8.26
C GLU A 115 -9.85 17.01 7.96
N HIS A 116 -9.50 17.22 6.69
CA HIS A 116 -8.74 18.38 6.23
C HIS A 116 -9.44 19.09 5.05
N PRO A 117 -10.76 19.37 5.12
CA PRO A 117 -11.45 20.06 4.04
C PRO A 117 -10.90 21.49 3.91
N LYS A 118 -10.34 21.81 2.75
CA LYS A 118 -9.89 23.15 2.38
C LYS A 118 -10.58 23.59 1.09
#